data_AF-A0A2W6ATU7-F1
#
_entry.id   AF-A0A2W6ATU7-F1
#
_cell.length_a   1.000
_cell.length_b   1.000
_cell.length_c   1.000
_cell.angle_alpha   90.00
_cell.angle_beta   90.00
_cell.angle_gamma   90.00
#
_symmetry.space_group_name_H-M   'P 1'
#
loop_
_entity.id
_entity.type
_entity.pdbx_description
1 polymer ?
#
loop_
_entity_poly.entity_id
_entity_poly.type
_entity_poly.pdbx_seq_one_letter_code
_entity_poly.pdbx_strand_id
1 'polypeptide(L)' 'KSDLTPPVVDEAIARGAKAVWLQLGIANAEAYQKAETAGLLYVENKCLKIEHAYYR' A
#
# COMPACT_ATOMS: atom_id res chain seq x y z
N LYS A 1 -7.16 -8.47 4.71
CA LYS A 1 -6.63 -9.72 4.13
C LYS A 1 -5.95 -9.38 2.81
N SER A 2 -4.86 -10.06 2.44
CA SER A 2 -4.03 -9.67 1.28
C SER A 2 -4.74 -9.82 -0.07
N ASP A 3 -5.66 -10.76 -0.20
CA ASP A 3 -6.47 -11.00 -1.41
C ASP A 3 -7.35 -9.79 -1.80
N LEU A 4 -7.68 -8.93 -0.84
CA LEU A 4 -8.53 -7.75 -1.07
C LEU A 4 -7.74 -6.49 -1.45
N THR A 5 -6.41 -6.55 -1.49
CA THR A 5 -5.59 -5.35 -1.68
C THR A 5 -5.51 -4.85 -3.12
N PRO A 6 -5.56 -5.69 -4.17
CA PRO A 6 -5.56 -5.20 -5.55
C PRO A 6 -6.71 -4.22 -5.87
N PRO A 7 -7.99 -4.52 -5.55
CA PRO A 7 -9.08 -3.56 -5.83
C PRO A 7 -8.97 -2.27 -4.99
N VAL A 8 -8.40 -2.34 -3.78
CA VAL A 8 -8.14 -1.14 -2.97
C VAL A 8 -7.08 -0.24 -3.61
N VAL A 9 -6.05 -0.83 -4.23
CA VAL A 9 -5.05 -0.08 -4.99
C VAL A 9 -5.68 0.55 -6.23
N ASP A 10 -6.54 -0.18 -6.95
CA ASP A 10 -7.26 0.36 -8.11
C ASP A 10 -8.11 1.59 -7.72
N GLU A 11 -8.84 1.52 -6.60
CA GLU A 11 -9.61 2.65 -6.08
C GLU A 11 -8.73 3.83 -5.64
N ALA A 12 -7.58 3.56 -5.03
CA ALA A 12 -6.63 4.59 -4.62
C ALA A 12 -6.05 5.35 -5.82
N ILE A 13 -5.69 4.63 -6.89
CA ILE A 13 -5.25 5.21 -8.17
C ILE A 13 -6.35 6.09 -8.75
N ALA A 14 -7.58 5.58 -8.85
CA ALA A 14 -8.71 6.31 -9.42
C ALA A 14 -9.04 7.60 -8.65
N ARG A 15 -8.78 7.63 -7.33
CA ARG A 15 -8.98 8.81 -6.48
C ARG A 15 -7.79 9.78 -6.45
N GLY A 16 -6.70 9.48 -7.16
CA GLY A 16 -5.49 10.30 -7.13
C GLY A 16 -4.83 10.32 -5.74
N ALA A 17 -4.93 9.20 -5.00
CA ALA A 17 -4.23 9.07 -3.74
C ALA A 17 -2.72 9.21 -3.96
N LYS A 18 -2.02 9.78 -2.98
CA LYS A 18 -0.56 9.95 -3.07
C LYS A 18 0.20 8.67 -2.72
N ALA A 19 -0.37 7.86 -1.83
CA ALA A 19 0.25 6.63 -1.36
C ALA A 19 -0.80 5.61 -0.87
N VAL A 20 -0.41 4.33 -0.88
CA VAL A 20 -1.12 3.23 -0.20
C VAL A 20 -0.18 2.57 0.80
N TRP A 21 -0.72 2.23 1.98
CA TRP A 21 0.00 1.56 3.05
C TRP A 21 -0.74 0.30 3.49
N LEU A 22 -0.17 -0.87 3.20
CA LEU A 22 -0.66 -2.14 3.72
C LEU A 22 -0.02 -2.44 5.08
N GLN A 23 -0.89 -2.66 6.07
CA GLN A 23 -0.45 -2.91 7.44
C GLN A 23 0.37 -4.19 7.58
N LEU A 24 1.00 -4.32 8.76
CA LEU A 24 1.79 -5.50 9.13
C LEU A 24 1.03 -6.81 8.85
N GLY A 25 1.73 -7.77 8.24
CA GLY A 25 1.18 -9.06 7.83
C GLY A 25 0.39 -9.03 6.52
N ILE A 26 0.32 -7.88 5.83
CA ILE A 26 -0.34 -7.74 4.54
C ILE A 26 0.68 -7.34 3.49
N ALA A 27 0.86 -8.21 2.50
CA ALA A 27 1.69 -8.02 1.31
C ALA A 27 0.98 -8.67 0.12
N ASN A 28 1.10 -8.07 -1.07
CA ASN A 28 0.49 -8.59 -2.29
C ASN A 28 1.23 -8.09 -3.54
N ALA A 29 1.80 -9.02 -4.30
CA ALA A 29 2.60 -8.72 -5.49
C ALA A 29 1.79 -8.04 -6.61
N GLU A 30 0.52 -8.41 -6.82
CA GLU A 30 -0.34 -7.78 -7.83
C GLU A 30 -0.65 -6.33 -7.43
N ALA A 31 -0.96 -6.10 -6.15
CA ALA A 31 -1.21 -4.76 -5.63
C ALA A 31 0.03 -3.85 -5.75
N TYR A 32 1.21 -4.40 -5.47
CA TYR A 32 2.49 -3.73 -5.70
C TYR A 32 2.68 -3.36 -7.18
N GLN A 33 2.51 -4.31 -8.10
CA GLN A 33 2.67 -4.07 -9.54
C GLN A 33 1.72 -3.00 -10.08
N LYS A 34 0.46 -3.00 -9.63
CA LYS A 34 -0.52 -1.97 -9.98
C LYS A 34 -0.09 -0.59 -9.49
N ALA A 35 0.34 -0.48 -8.23
CA ALA A 35 0.80 0.78 -7.67
C ALA A 35 2.06 1.29 -8.38
N GLU A 36 3.04 0.43 -8.63
CA GLU A 36 4.28 0.76 -9.35
C GLU A 36 4.01 1.27 -10.76
N THR A 37 3.15 0.56 -11.52
CA THR A 37 2.76 0.96 -12.88
C THR A 37 2.06 2.32 -12.91
N ALA A 38 1.26 2.63 -11.89
CA ALA A 38 0.53 3.90 -11.79
C ALA A 38 1.37 5.03 -11.16
N GLY A 39 2.61 4.77 -10.74
CA GLY A 39 3.44 5.75 -10.02
C GLY A 39 2.92 6.11 -8.63
N LEU A 40 2.09 5.25 -8.03
CA LEU A 40 1.55 5.41 -6.68
C LEU A 40 2.57 4.94 -5.65
N LEU A 41 2.88 5.78 -4.66
CA LEU A 41 3.78 5.37 -3.57
C LEU A 41 3.15 4.20 -2.79
N TYR A 42 3.92 3.15 -2.56
CA TYR A 42 3.40 1.92 -1.98
C TYR A 42 4.30 1.41 -0.86
N VAL A 43 3.67 1.05 0.25
CA VAL A 43 4.31 0.42 1.42
C VAL A 43 3.50 -0.82 1.79
N GLU A 44 4.18 -1.93 2.07
CA GLU A 44 3.53 -3.15 2.57
C GLU A 44 4.25 -3.77 3.76
N ASN A 45 3.53 -4.64 4.47
CA ASN A 45 4.00 -5.38 5.63
C ASN A 45 4.66 -4.51 6.71
N LYS A 46 4.12 -3.30 6.95
CA LYS A 46 4.66 -2.36 7.93
C LYS A 46 3.55 -1.80 8.83
N CYS A 47 3.87 -1.56 10.09
CA CYS A 47 2.94 -0.91 11.01
C CYS A 47 3.21 0.60 11.04
N LEU A 48 2.18 1.41 10.78
CA LEU A 48 2.33 2.89 10.75
C LEU A 48 2.86 3.44 12.08
N LYS A 49 2.36 2.93 13.20
CA LYS A 49 2.76 3.34 14.55
C LYS A 49 4.24 3.08 14.82
N ILE A 50 4.73 1.89 14.43
CA ILE A 50 6.11 1.47 14.66
C ILE A 50 7.05 2.30 13.77
N GLU A 51 6.78 2.38 12.46
CA GLU A 51 7.63 3.12 11.54
C GLU A 51 7.67 4.61 11.92
N HIS A 52 6.54 5.22 12.29
CA HIS A 52 6.51 6.61 12.74
C HIS A 52 7.27 6.84 14.05
N ALA A 53 7.32 5.87 14.97
CA ALA A 53 8.15 5.97 16.17
C ALA A 53 9.65 5.81 15.85
N TYR A 54 9.99 5.01 14.83
CA TYR A 54 11.38 4.77 14.41
C TYR A 54 11.98 5.93 13.62
N TYR A 55 11.20 6.59 12.76
CA TYR A 55 11.65 7.71 11.93
C TYR A 55 11.38 9.11 12.52
N ARG A 56 11.01 9.17 13.80
CA ARG A 56 10.79 10.43 14.51
C ARG A 56 12.08 11.03 15.06
#